data_AF-A0A948BVJ0-F1
#
_entry.id   AF-A0A948BVJ0-F1
#
_cell.length_a   1.000
_cell.length_b   1.000
_cell.length_c   1.000
_cell.angle_alpha   90.00
_cell.angle_beta   90.00
_cell.angle_gamma   90.00
#
_symmetry.space_group_name_H-M   'P 1'
#
loop_
_entity.id
_entity.type
_entity.pdbx_description
1 polymer ?
#
loop_
_entity_poly.entity_id
_entity_poly.type
_entity_poly.pdbx_seq_one_letter_code
_entity_poly.pdbx_strand_id
1 'polypeptide(L)'
;MKRITKVLITVIGFCLLLVTESVAGSAAGIISMDFDLSKHDRNKEVELWIPYPVSSEVQDITGVKIDGDFAESAVYADKKFQTPMLYARWAKESASRRLTFSFKAVRQEVEKRDLPEIEAPWNKGDFSDWLAPTSLGPIDGVVGELAAKIVNGKTTTLEKAKAIYDWTCENMYRDPKTIGCGPGDVCSLLQNPGGKCTDIHSVFVALCRAAGVPAREIFGIRLGKEPIQDITSWQHCWAEFYLPGFGWVPVDPADVRKLMLKKNLKLEDPETDELRRYFWGGWDAYRVELAGGRDLILNPAQKGAPLNTFGYPYAEVGGEPLDFYDPASFGYTFTAYQITKDGYGLIDTESLKSLLDRGIEVSIFDARNPEEFQEVHIRGAESLPEKKFAEFIHLLPKNKTQLVVFYCNGVKCGKSKKAAKKAIGMGYRNVLVYAEGMPVWEEKGMPIYAGPNYEERIETTKIAPADLDALIKSGADTFQLVDVRDREEFAEGHIPGAINIPVASFASQSEVLDKKKQIIVYCNSGGRSYNAYRKLMKLGYKKINQAIFADWKEAGLPVTSN
;
A
#
# COMPACT_ATOMS: atom_id res chain seq x y z
N MET A 1 78.45 39.02 -6.13
CA MET A 1 77.36 38.73 -7.09
C MET A 1 76.70 37.40 -6.71
N LYS A 2 75.57 37.42 -6.01
CA LYS A 2 74.78 36.22 -5.65
C LYS A 2 73.38 36.37 -6.25
N ARG A 3 72.95 35.30 -6.94
CA ARG A 3 71.73 35.19 -7.77
C ARG A 3 70.46 35.35 -6.95
N ILE A 4 69.51 36.13 -7.47
CA ILE A 4 68.11 36.20 -7.04
C ILE A 4 67.35 35.07 -7.76
N THR A 5 66.76 34.16 -7.01
CA THR A 5 65.85 33.13 -7.55
C THR A 5 64.43 33.51 -7.15
N LYS A 6 63.57 33.79 -8.15
CA LYS A 6 62.13 34.02 -7.96
C LYS A 6 61.47 32.67 -7.66
N VAL A 7 60.73 32.59 -6.55
CA VAL A 7 59.82 31.48 -6.26
C VAL A 7 58.42 31.88 -6.73
N LEU A 8 57.87 31.11 -7.66
CA LEU A 8 56.51 31.21 -8.16
C LEU A 8 55.61 30.41 -7.21
N ILE A 9 54.64 31.06 -6.57
CA ILE A 9 53.63 30.38 -5.73
C ILE A 9 52.43 30.05 -6.62
N THR A 10 52.26 28.77 -6.94
CA THR A 10 51.06 28.25 -7.61
C THR A 10 50.02 27.93 -6.53
N VAL A 11 48.93 28.69 -6.49
CA VAL A 11 47.76 28.40 -5.65
C VAL A 11 46.91 27.36 -6.38
N ILE A 12 46.90 26.12 -5.89
CA ILE A 12 45.98 25.07 -6.34
C ILE A 12 44.67 25.25 -5.56
N GLY A 13 43.65 25.76 -6.25
CA GLY A 13 42.29 25.83 -5.73
C GLY A 13 41.67 24.43 -5.70
N PHE A 14 41.44 23.90 -4.50
CA PHE A 14 40.69 22.67 -4.29
C PHE A 14 39.20 23.00 -4.44
N CYS A 15 38.64 22.82 -5.63
CA CYS A 15 37.19 22.88 -5.84
C CYS A 15 36.56 21.65 -5.16
N LEU A 16 35.98 21.86 -3.97
CA LEU A 16 35.07 20.90 -3.35
C LEU A 16 33.82 20.82 -4.23
N LEU A 17 33.76 19.79 -5.08
CA LEU A 17 32.51 19.35 -5.70
C LEU A 17 31.61 18.82 -4.58
N LEU A 18 30.69 19.66 -4.12
CA LEU A 18 29.53 19.23 -3.35
C LEU A 18 28.65 18.40 -4.28
N VAL A 19 28.89 17.08 -4.30
CA VAL A 19 27.92 16.13 -4.83
C VAL A 19 26.74 16.16 -3.87
N THR A 20 25.68 16.86 -4.25
CA THR A 20 24.38 16.67 -3.63
C THR A 20 23.92 15.27 -4.04
N GLU A 21 24.14 14.27 -3.18
CA GLU A 21 23.42 13.01 -3.30
C GLU A 21 21.93 13.36 -3.19
N SER A 22 21.21 13.38 -4.31
CA SER A 22 19.77 13.29 -4.27
C SER A 22 19.46 11.94 -3.65
N VAL A 23 18.93 11.95 -2.43
CA VAL A 23 18.47 10.71 -1.80
C VAL A 23 17.26 10.25 -2.59
N ALA A 24 17.46 9.28 -3.49
CA ALA A 24 16.37 8.68 -4.25
C ALA A 24 15.28 8.21 -3.28
N GLY A 25 14.02 8.51 -3.59
CA GLY A 25 12.89 8.06 -2.80
C GLY A 25 12.84 6.52 -2.73
N SER A 26 12.33 5.96 -1.64
CA SER A 26 11.99 4.55 -1.56
C SER A 26 10.62 4.36 -0.94
N ALA A 27 9.91 3.32 -1.37
CA ALA A 27 8.66 2.88 -0.74
C ALA A 27 8.66 1.37 -0.61
N ALA A 28 7.98 0.86 0.41
CA ALA A 28 7.90 -0.57 0.63
C ALA A 28 6.50 -0.94 1.12
N GLY A 29 5.98 -2.07 0.65
CA GLY A 29 4.68 -2.56 1.03
C GLY A 29 4.60 -4.07 0.98
N ILE A 30 3.72 -4.64 1.80
CA ILE A 30 3.23 -6.00 1.61
C ILE A 30 1.95 -5.91 0.79
N ILE A 31 1.92 -6.55 -0.37
CA ILE A 31 0.76 -6.64 -1.23
C ILE A 31 0.10 -7.99 -0.95
N SER A 32 -1.22 -7.98 -0.73
CA SER A 32 -2.08 -9.16 -0.73
C SER A 32 -3.05 -9.06 -1.90
N MET A 33 -3.05 -10.06 -2.77
CA MET A 33 -4.00 -10.22 -3.87
C MET A 33 -4.87 -11.42 -3.57
N ASP A 34 -6.16 -11.18 -3.48
CA ASP A 34 -7.09 -12.11 -2.90
C ASP A 34 -8.23 -12.40 -3.85
N PHE A 35 -8.57 -13.68 -3.99
CA PHE A 35 -9.53 -14.19 -4.96
C PHE A 35 -10.54 -15.11 -4.28
N ASP A 36 -11.83 -14.86 -4.49
CA ASP A 36 -12.91 -15.79 -4.16
C ASP A 36 -13.80 -15.98 -5.39
N LEU A 37 -13.51 -17.04 -6.13
CA LEU A 37 -14.19 -17.43 -7.36
C LEU A 37 -15.33 -18.44 -7.09
N SER A 38 -15.68 -18.67 -5.82
CA SER A 38 -16.62 -19.73 -5.41
C SER A 38 -18.07 -19.45 -5.83
N LYS A 39 -18.39 -18.19 -6.15
CA LYS A 39 -19.72 -17.78 -6.61
C LYS A 39 -20.01 -18.14 -8.07
N HIS A 40 -18.98 -18.47 -8.85
CA HIS A 40 -19.12 -18.83 -10.26
C HIS A 40 -19.61 -20.28 -10.40
N ASP A 41 -20.16 -20.64 -11.56
CA ASP A 41 -20.81 -21.95 -11.79
C ASP A 41 -19.92 -23.11 -11.31
N ARG A 42 -20.42 -23.83 -10.30
CA ARG A 42 -19.70 -24.91 -9.63
C ARG A 42 -19.46 -26.11 -10.57
N ASN A 43 -20.31 -26.29 -11.59
CA ASN A 43 -20.18 -27.37 -12.57
C ASN A 43 -19.11 -27.11 -13.63
N LYS A 44 -18.47 -25.94 -13.60
CA LYS A 44 -17.40 -25.54 -14.51
C LYS A 44 -16.06 -25.57 -13.81
N GLU A 45 -15.02 -25.87 -14.58
CA GLU A 45 -13.64 -25.65 -14.13
C GLU A 45 -13.35 -24.15 -14.07
N VAL A 46 -12.44 -23.74 -13.19
CA VAL A 46 -11.98 -22.35 -13.11
C VAL A 46 -10.48 -22.32 -13.25
N GLU A 47 -10.00 -21.47 -14.15
CA GLU A 47 -8.59 -21.20 -14.38
C GLU A 47 -8.31 -19.73 -14.11
N LEU A 48 -7.21 -19.42 -13.44
CA LEU A 48 -6.82 -18.08 -13.01
C LEU A 48 -5.35 -17.85 -13.35
N TRP A 49 -5.07 -16.72 -13.99
CA TRP A 49 -3.73 -16.21 -14.28
C TRP A 49 -3.56 -14.83 -13.63
N ILE A 50 -2.50 -14.69 -12.85
CA ILE A 50 -2.18 -13.46 -12.11
C ILE A 50 -0.81 -12.97 -12.54
N PRO A 51 -0.65 -11.68 -12.89
CA PRO A 51 0.67 -11.07 -13.13
C PRO A 51 1.62 -11.31 -11.96
N TYR A 52 2.82 -11.82 -12.22
CA TYR A 52 3.74 -12.27 -11.16
C TYR A 52 4.91 -11.28 -10.99
N PRO A 53 5.08 -10.64 -9.81
CA PRO A 53 6.19 -9.73 -9.56
C PRO A 53 7.54 -10.46 -9.51
N VAL A 54 8.57 -9.83 -10.08
CA VAL A 54 9.96 -10.32 -10.06
C VAL A 54 10.90 -9.21 -9.61
N SER A 55 11.94 -9.56 -8.85
CA SER A 55 12.98 -8.59 -8.48
C SER A 55 13.73 -8.11 -9.71
N SER A 56 14.09 -6.83 -9.72
CA SER A 56 14.86 -6.16 -10.76
C SER A 56 15.82 -5.16 -10.12
N GLU A 57 16.51 -4.36 -10.93
CA GLU A 57 17.38 -3.28 -10.42
C GLU A 57 16.62 -2.22 -9.62
N VAL A 58 15.31 -2.10 -9.86
CA VAL A 58 14.49 -1.00 -9.32
C VAL A 58 13.49 -1.49 -8.26
N GLN A 59 13.31 -2.81 -8.14
CA GLN A 59 12.40 -3.42 -7.16
C GLN A 59 12.94 -4.72 -6.56
N ASP A 60 12.80 -4.90 -5.26
CA ASP A 60 13.08 -6.18 -4.59
C ASP A 60 11.78 -6.83 -4.14
N ILE A 61 11.54 -8.06 -4.61
CA ILE A 61 10.37 -8.88 -4.33
C ILE A 61 10.79 -10.03 -3.43
N THR A 62 10.25 -10.04 -2.21
CA THR A 62 10.54 -11.07 -1.21
C THR A 62 9.27 -11.55 -0.53
N GLY A 63 9.36 -12.63 0.24
CA GLY A 63 8.21 -13.10 1.02
C GLY A 63 7.03 -13.56 0.16
N VAL A 64 7.26 -14.00 -1.08
CA VAL A 64 6.21 -14.54 -1.94
C VAL A 64 5.55 -15.74 -1.26
N LYS A 65 4.22 -15.69 -1.13
CA LYS A 65 3.38 -16.76 -0.61
C LYS A 65 2.12 -16.89 -1.46
N ILE A 66 1.81 -18.13 -1.82
CA ILE A 66 0.60 -18.53 -2.52
C ILE A 66 -0.12 -19.53 -1.62
N ASP A 67 -1.35 -19.24 -1.26
CA ASP A 67 -2.19 -20.05 -0.39
C ASP A 67 -3.60 -20.17 -1.00
N GLY A 68 -4.28 -21.29 -0.80
CA GLY A 68 -5.58 -21.53 -1.41
C GLY A 68 -5.93 -23.01 -1.56
N ASP A 69 -7.13 -23.27 -2.07
CA ASP A 69 -7.70 -24.62 -2.25
C ASP A 69 -7.72 -25.06 -3.73
N PHE A 70 -6.77 -24.56 -4.52
CA PHE A 70 -6.58 -24.95 -5.91
C PHE A 70 -6.12 -26.40 -6.04
N ALA A 71 -6.54 -27.07 -7.12
CA ALA A 71 -6.09 -28.40 -7.46
C ALA A 71 -4.67 -28.38 -8.04
N GLU A 72 -4.34 -27.34 -8.79
CA GLU A 72 -3.04 -27.14 -9.41
C GLU A 72 -2.64 -25.66 -9.32
N SER A 73 -1.35 -25.40 -9.10
CA SER A 73 -0.77 -24.08 -9.31
C SER A 73 0.69 -24.17 -9.72
N ALA A 74 1.14 -23.19 -10.49
CA ALA A 74 2.52 -23.05 -10.91
C ALA A 74 2.80 -21.63 -11.41
N VAL A 75 4.08 -21.24 -11.39
CA VAL A 75 4.52 -19.99 -12.02
C VAL A 75 5.08 -20.34 -13.39
N TYR A 76 4.48 -19.77 -14.43
CA TYR A 76 4.89 -19.93 -15.83
C TYR A 76 5.34 -18.59 -16.41
N ALA A 77 5.81 -18.63 -17.64
CA ALA A 77 6.03 -17.43 -18.44
C ALA A 77 5.46 -17.60 -19.85
N ASP A 78 5.07 -16.49 -20.48
CA ASP A 78 4.72 -16.47 -21.89
C ASP A 78 5.95 -16.74 -22.77
N LYS A 79 5.75 -17.27 -23.97
CA LYS A 79 6.87 -17.69 -24.83
C LYS A 79 7.63 -16.53 -25.48
N LYS A 80 6.96 -15.39 -25.73
CA LYS A 80 7.50 -14.28 -26.50
C LYS A 80 8.27 -13.31 -25.61
N PHE A 81 7.64 -12.80 -24.56
CA PHE A 81 8.22 -11.76 -23.70
C PHE A 81 8.77 -12.31 -22.38
N GLN A 82 8.61 -13.61 -22.11
CA GLN A 82 8.98 -14.23 -20.84
C GLN A 82 8.30 -13.56 -19.64
N THR A 83 7.09 -13.05 -19.84
CA THR A 83 6.26 -12.40 -18.82
C THR A 83 5.81 -13.45 -17.81
N PRO A 84 6.22 -13.36 -16.54
CA PRO A 84 5.90 -14.34 -15.53
C PRO A 84 4.45 -14.20 -15.07
N MET A 85 3.80 -15.34 -14.81
CA MET A 85 2.41 -15.41 -14.38
C MET A 85 2.21 -16.56 -13.39
N LEU A 86 1.44 -16.31 -12.35
CA LEU A 86 0.93 -17.36 -11.48
C LEU A 86 -0.34 -17.93 -12.10
N TYR A 87 -0.33 -19.24 -12.36
CA TYR A 87 -1.50 -20.01 -12.77
C TYR A 87 -2.07 -20.78 -11.59
N ALA A 88 -3.39 -20.83 -11.47
CA ALA A 88 -4.12 -21.71 -10.56
C ALA A 88 -5.38 -22.28 -11.22
N ARG A 89 -5.70 -23.54 -10.88
CA ARG A 89 -6.87 -24.25 -11.41
C ARG A 89 -7.69 -24.89 -10.30
N TRP A 90 -9.01 -24.80 -10.41
CA TRP A 90 -9.98 -25.52 -9.59
C TRP A 90 -10.85 -26.42 -10.45
N ALA A 91 -11.01 -27.66 -10.01
CA ALA A 91 -11.92 -28.60 -10.67
C ALA A 91 -13.40 -28.18 -10.54
N LYS A 92 -14.24 -28.87 -11.31
CA LYS A 92 -15.69 -28.85 -11.13
C LYS A 92 -16.04 -29.37 -9.73
N GLU A 93 -17.14 -28.87 -9.16
CA GLU A 93 -17.63 -29.29 -7.85
C GLU A 93 -16.69 -29.02 -6.65
N SER A 94 -15.64 -28.19 -6.82
CA SER A 94 -14.85 -27.70 -5.68
C SER A 94 -15.73 -27.00 -4.64
N ALA A 95 -15.49 -27.29 -3.37
CA ALA A 95 -16.26 -26.75 -2.25
C ALA A 95 -16.10 -25.22 -2.12
N SER A 96 -14.88 -24.73 -2.37
CA SER A 96 -14.55 -23.32 -2.53
C SER A 96 -13.51 -23.15 -3.64
N ARG A 97 -13.28 -21.90 -4.03
CA ARG A 97 -12.31 -21.50 -5.06
C ARG A 97 -11.58 -20.24 -4.64
N ARG A 98 -10.72 -20.38 -3.64
CA ARG A 98 -10.03 -19.27 -2.97
C ARG A 98 -8.53 -19.33 -3.20
N LEU A 99 -7.95 -18.18 -3.47
CA LEU A 99 -6.51 -18.01 -3.56
C LEU A 99 -6.09 -16.67 -2.96
N THR A 100 -4.99 -16.71 -2.23
CA THR A 100 -4.29 -15.54 -1.74
C THR A 100 -2.86 -15.58 -2.20
N PHE A 101 -2.49 -14.53 -2.94
CA PHE A 101 -1.15 -14.30 -3.44
C PHE A 101 -0.58 -13.06 -2.78
N SER A 102 0.45 -13.24 -1.96
CA SER A 102 1.05 -12.14 -1.21
C SER A 102 2.55 -12.07 -1.39
N PHE A 103 3.09 -10.85 -1.35
CA PHE A 103 4.53 -10.61 -1.46
C PHE A 103 4.88 -9.25 -0.86
N LYS A 104 6.13 -9.11 -0.42
CA LYS A 104 6.72 -7.82 -0.06
C LYS A 104 7.43 -7.23 -1.26
N ALA A 105 7.12 -5.98 -1.57
CA ALA A 105 7.86 -5.18 -2.55
C ALA A 105 8.60 -4.03 -1.87
N VAL A 106 9.87 -3.85 -2.22
CA VAL A 106 10.64 -2.64 -1.90
C VAL A 106 11.00 -1.97 -3.22
N ARG A 107 10.55 -0.75 -3.44
CA ARG A 107 10.79 0.03 -4.67
C ARG A 107 11.70 1.21 -4.39
N GLN A 108 12.60 1.44 -5.33
CA GLN A 108 13.43 2.64 -5.41
C GLN A 108 12.90 3.57 -6.49
N GLU A 109 12.88 4.87 -6.22
CA GLU A 109 12.67 5.89 -7.24
C GLU A 109 13.72 5.75 -8.34
N VAL A 110 13.29 5.92 -9.59
CA VAL A 110 14.17 5.83 -10.74
C VAL A 110 14.33 7.24 -11.31
N GLU A 111 15.57 7.72 -11.43
CA GLU A 111 15.90 8.96 -12.12
C GLU A 111 17.09 8.76 -13.06
N LYS A 112 16.85 8.86 -14.36
CA LYS A 112 17.85 8.79 -15.44
C LYS A 112 17.89 10.14 -16.15
N ARG A 113 18.78 11.03 -15.71
CA ARG A 113 18.86 12.43 -16.19
C ARG A 113 19.96 12.66 -17.22
N ASP A 114 21.11 12.03 -17.04
CA ASP A 114 22.30 12.19 -17.90
C ASP A 114 22.22 11.26 -19.12
N LEU A 115 21.20 11.46 -19.96
CA LEU A 115 20.98 10.66 -21.16
C LEU A 115 22.03 11.03 -22.23
N PRO A 116 22.85 10.08 -22.73
CA PRO A 116 23.89 10.38 -23.70
C PRO A 116 23.30 10.81 -25.05
N GLU A 117 23.87 11.88 -25.62
CA GLU A 117 23.53 12.35 -26.97
C GLU A 117 24.18 11.50 -28.07
N ILE A 118 25.30 10.84 -27.75
CA ILE A 118 26.03 9.97 -28.67
C ILE A 118 25.58 8.52 -28.44
N GLU A 119 24.99 7.93 -29.47
CA GLU A 119 24.53 6.54 -29.44
C GLU A 119 25.69 5.57 -29.66
N ALA A 120 25.74 4.52 -28.84
CA ALA A 120 26.59 3.38 -29.13
C ALA A 120 26.07 2.62 -30.37
N PRO A 121 26.95 1.98 -31.16
CA PRO A 121 26.52 1.05 -32.21
C PRO A 121 25.61 -0.04 -31.63
N TRP A 122 24.51 -0.33 -32.31
CA TRP A 122 23.53 -1.32 -31.87
C TRP A 122 22.82 -1.96 -33.06
N ASN A 123 22.31 -3.18 -32.88
CA ASN A 123 21.59 -3.91 -33.90
C ASN A 123 20.09 -3.86 -33.64
N LYS A 124 19.31 -3.32 -34.59
CA LYS A 124 17.85 -3.27 -34.49
C LYS A 124 17.21 -4.66 -34.38
N GLY A 125 17.85 -5.69 -34.92
CA GLY A 125 17.39 -7.08 -34.83
C GLY A 125 17.26 -7.57 -33.38
N ASP A 126 18.13 -7.11 -32.48
CA ASP A 126 18.10 -7.48 -31.06
C ASP A 126 16.86 -6.92 -30.33
N PHE A 127 16.16 -5.98 -30.97
CA PHE A 127 14.99 -5.29 -30.45
C PHE A 127 13.75 -5.50 -31.32
N SER A 128 13.72 -6.54 -32.16
CA SER A 128 12.63 -6.78 -33.11
C SER A 128 11.26 -6.82 -32.44
N ASP A 129 11.14 -7.46 -31.28
CA ASP A 129 9.88 -7.52 -30.53
C ASP A 129 9.43 -6.16 -30.00
N TRP A 130 10.38 -5.28 -29.72
CA TRP A 130 10.15 -3.93 -29.19
C TRP A 130 10.06 -2.87 -30.28
N LEU A 131 10.21 -3.27 -31.55
CA LEU A 131 9.98 -2.47 -32.76
C LEU A 131 8.74 -2.93 -33.53
N ALA A 132 8.27 -4.16 -33.27
CA ALA A 132 7.11 -4.74 -33.95
C ALA A 132 5.78 -4.06 -33.57
N PRO A 133 4.79 -4.05 -34.48
CA PRO A 133 3.43 -3.62 -34.15
C PRO A 133 2.75 -4.59 -33.16
N THR A 134 1.66 -4.13 -32.58
CA THR A 134 0.71 -4.94 -31.78
C THR A 134 -0.68 -4.84 -32.37
N SER A 135 -1.60 -5.72 -31.99
CA SER A 135 -2.95 -5.78 -32.54
C SER A 135 -3.71 -4.45 -32.42
N LEU A 136 -3.51 -3.72 -31.32
CA LEU A 136 -4.11 -2.41 -31.04
C LEU A 136 -3.13 -1.23 -31.17
N GLY A 137 -1.89 -1.50 -31.56
CA GLY A 137 -0.85 -0.51 -31.81
C GLY A 137 -0.11 -0.81 -33.10
N PRO A 138 -0.77 -0.63 -34.27
CA PRO A 138 -0.10 -0.70 -35.56
C PRO A 138 0.92 0.44 -35.69
N ILE A 139 1.92 0.27 -36.55
CA ILE A 139 3.03 1.23 -36.73
C ILE A 139 3.08 1.84 -38.13
N ASP A 140 2.10 1.52 -38.97
CA ASP A 140 1.93 1.98 -40.34
C ASP A 140 0.68 2.88 -40.46
N GLY A 141 0.30 3.22 -41.70
CA GLY A 141 -0.84 4.09 -41.99
C GLY A 141 -0.77 5.42 -41.22
N VAL A 142 -1.88 5.79 -40.58
CA VAL A 142 -1.99 7.05 -39.82
C VAL A 142 -0.98 7.16 -38.68
N VAL A 143 -0.59 6.05 -38.06
CA VAL A 143 0.40 6.04 -36.97
C VAL A 143 1.80 6.32 -37.54
N GLY A 144 2.15 5.64 -38.64
CA GLY A 144 3.43 5.83 -39.32
C GLY A 144 3.59 7.24 -39.90
N GLU A 145 2.56 7.76 -40.55
CA GLU A 145 2.52 9.12 -41.10
C GLU A 145 2.70 10.18 -40.01
N LEU A 146 1.98 10.04 -38.90
CA LEU A 146 2.10 10.94 -37.77
C LEU A 146 3.48 10.86 -37.11
N ALA A 147 4.00 9.65 -36.89
CA ALA A 147 5.34 9.46 -36.33
C ALA A 147 6.40 10.15 -37.19
N ALA A 148 6.38 9.93 -38.51
CA ALA A 148 7.30 10.56 -39.46
C ALA A 148 7.23 12.10 -39.42
N LYS A 149 6.02 12.65 -39.27
CA LYS A 149 5.82 14.10 -39.10
C LYS A 149 6.43 14.62 -37.79
N ILE A 150 6.18 13.94 -36.67
CA ILE A 150 6.70 14.34 -35.35
C ILE A 150 8.23 14.33 -35.34
N VAL A 151 8.83 13.29 -35.93
CA VAL A 151 10.29 13.12 -35.90
C VAL A 151 11.04 13.75 -37.08
N ASN A 152 10.38 14.59 -37.88
CA ASN A 152 11.00 15.20 -39.05
C ASN A 152 12.28 15.97 -38.67
N GLY A 153 13.38 15.67 -39.35
CA GLY A 153 14.71 16.24 -39.08
C GLY A 153 15.43 15.69 -37.84
N LYS A 154 14.82 14.76 -37.09
CA LYS A 154 15.46 14.09 -35.94
C LYS A 154 16.18 12.82 -36.38
N THR A 155 17.43 12.67 -35.95
CA THR A 155 18.28 11.59 -36.44
C THR A 155 18.53 10.53 -35.37
N THR A 156 18.68 10.93 -34.11
CA THR A 156 18.93 10.02 -32.99
C THR A 156 17.62 9.49 -32.37
N THR A 157 17.71 8.33 -31.76
CA THR A 157 16.70 7.70 -30.90
C THR A 157 16.26 8.64 -29.78
N LEU A 158 17.22 9.33 -29.13
CA LEU A 158 16.91 10.26 -28.05
C LEU A 158 16.06 11.44 -28.54
N GLU A 159 16.44 12.06 -29.66
CA GLU A 159 15.70 13.16 -30.26
C GLU A 159 14.28 12.75 -30.67
N LYS A 160 14.16 11.58 -31.29
CA LYS A 160 12.88 11.01 -31.73
C LYS A 160 11.96 10.71 -30.56
N ALA A 161 12.47 10.00 -29.55
CA ALA A 161 11.73 9.65 -28.35
C ALA A 161 11.27 10.90 -27.60
N LYS A 162 12.13 11.92 -27.48
CA LYS A 162 11.77 13.18 -26.82
C LYS A 162 10.66 13.93 -27.57
N ALA A 163 10.77 14.03 -28.89
CA ALA A 163 9.74 14.68 -29.71
C ALA A 163 8.38 13.98 -29.59
N ILE A 164 8.38 12.64 -29.56
CA ILE A 164 7.16 11.83 -29.40
C ILE A 164 6.60 11.95 -27.99
N TYR A 165 7.44 11.96 -26.95
CA TYR A 165 7.01 12.19 -25.57
C TYR A 165 6.36 13.56 -25.39
N ASP A 166 6.97 14.61 -25.93
CA ASP A 166 6.43 15.97 -25.89
C ASP A 166 5.09 16.05 -26.62
N TRP A 167 5.04 15.51 -27.84
CA TRP A 167 3.81 15.45 -28.61
C TRP A 167 2.70 14.70 -27.85
N THR A 168 3.03 13.59 -27.20
CA THR A 168 2.06 12.81 -26.41
C THR A 168 1.54 13.63 -25.23
N CYS A 169 2.42 14.33 -24.50
CA CYS A 169 2.02 15.20 -23.38
C CYS A 169 1.14 16.38 -23.83
N GLU A 170 1.38 16.90 -25.04
CA GLU A 170 0.69 18.08 -25.59
C GLU A 170 -0.66 17.74 -26.23
N ASN A 171 -0.79 16.56 -26.84
CA ASN A 171 -1.94 16.22 -27.68
C ASN A 171 -2.92 15.23 -27.01
N MET A 172 -2.47 14.49 -26.00
CA MET A 172 -3.34 13.57 -25.25
C MET A 172 -3.90 14.21 -23.98
N TYR A 173 -5.04 13.73 -23.49
CA TYR A 173 -5.61 14.16 -22.21
C TYR A 173 -6.08 12.99 -21.35
N ARG A 174 -6.10 13.22 -20.02
CA ARG A 174 -6.58 12.24 -19.06
C ARG A 174 -8.12 12.24 -19.05
N ASP A 175 -8.72 11.12 -19.41
CA ASP A 175 -10.17 10.92 -19.27
C ASP A 175 -10.48 10.02 -18.06
N PRO A 176 -11.13 10.54 -16.99
CA PRO A 176 -11.50 9.71 -15.85
C PRO A 176 -12.60 8.67 -16.17
N LYS A 177 -13.37 8.85 -17.24
CA LYS A 177 -14.49 7.97 -17.64
C LYS A 177 -14.04 6.67 -18.30
N THR A 178 -12.82 6.61 -18.84
CA THR A 178 -12.24 5.39 -19.41
C THR A 178 -12.26 4.26 -18.37
N ILE A 179 -12.72 3.07 -18.76
CA ILE A 179 -12.74 1.90 -17.88
C ILE A 179 -11.32 1.37 -17.68
N GLY A 180 -10.99 0.95 -16.45
CA GLY A 180 -9.66 0.43 -16.11
C GLY A 180 -8.53 1.41 -16.44
N CYS A 181 -7.48 0.90 -17.10
CA CYS A 181 -6.37 1.70 -17.62
C CYS A 181 -6.57 2.16 -19.08
N GLY A 182 -7.66 1.72 -19.73
CA GLY A 182 -7.92 1.88 -21.15
C GLY A 182 -7.46 0.68 -22.00
N PRO A 183 -8.10 0.46 -23.16
CA PRO A 183 -7.75 -0.66 -24.05
C PRO A 183 -6.43 -0.44 -24.81
N GLY A 184 -5.97 0.80 -24.98
CA GLY A 184 -4.77 1.11 -25.75
C GLY A 184 -4.93 0.88 -27.25
N ASP A 185 -6.11 1.20 -27.82
CA ASP A 185 -6.37 1.22 -29.26
C ASP A 185 -5.88 2.54 -29.88
N VAL A 186 -4.67 2.50 -30.43
CA VAL A 186 -3.94 3.68 -30.90
C VAL A 186 -4.68 4.39 -32.02
N CYS A 187 -5.24 3.68 -32.99
CA CYS A 187 -5.94 4.31 -34.12
C CYS A 187 -7.18 5.09 -33.68
N SER A 188 -7.95 4.53 -32.74
CA SER A 188 -9.09 5.23 -32.13
C SER A 188 -8.63 6.43 -31.29
N LEU A 189 -7.55 6.28 -30.53
CA LEU A 189 -6.99 7.34 -29.68
C LEU A 189 -6.41 8.52 -30.47
N LEU A 190 -5.88 8.29 -31.67
CA LEU A 190 -5.44 9.38 -32.55
C LEU A 190 -6.61 10.22 -33.09
N GLN A 191 -7.82 9.66 -33.14
CA GLN A 191 -9.03 10.39 -33.52
C GLN A 191 -9.70 11.08 -32.32
N ASN A 192 -9.68 10.42 -31.16
CA ASN A 192 -10.20 10.96 -29.90
C ASN A 192 -9.17 10.77 -28.78
N PRO A 193 -8.34 11.79 -28.49
CA PRO A 193 -7.12 11.63 -27.69
C PRO A 193 -7.34 11.65 -26.17
N GLY A 194 -8.46 11.10 -25.71
CA GLY A 194 -8.83 10.98 -24.30
C GLY A 194 -8.65 9.56 -23.80
N GLY A 195 -7.90 9.38 -22.72
CA GLY A 195 -7.69 8.05 -22.16
C GLY A 195 -7.05 8.01 -20.79
N LYS A 196 -6.74 6.81 -20.33
CA LYS A 196 -5.98 6.55 -19.10
C LYS A 196 -4.56 6.08 -19.42
N CYS A 197 -3.89 5.43 -18.47
CA CYS A 197 -2.46 5.20 -18.57
C CYS A 197 -2.10 4.19 -19.66
N THR A 198 -2.85 3.13 -19.89
CA THR A 198 -2.58 2.23 -21.02
C THR A 198 -2.80 2.95 -22.34
N ASP A 199 -3.88 3.72 -22.47
CA ASP A 199 -4.17 4.49 -23.69
C ASP A 199 -3.04 5.45 -24.09
N ILE A 200 -2.65 6.33 -23.17
CA ILE A 200 -1.65 7.37 -23.44
C ILE A 200 -0.28 6.74 -23.71
N HIS A 201 0.09 5.69 -22.96
CA HIS A 201 1.37 5.01 -23.19
C HIS A 201 1.39 4.20 -24.49
N SER A 202 0.28 3.59 -24.90
CA SER A 202 0.23 2.87 -26.17
C SER A 202 0.39 3.79 -27.38
N VAL A 203 -0.14 5.02 -27.32
CA VAL A 203 0.14 6.03 -28.37
C VAL A 203 1.63 6.38 -28.39
N PHE A 204 2.24 6.66 -27.24
CA PHE A 204 3.67 6.92 -27.15
C PHE A 204 4.50 5.76 -27.74
N VAL A 205 4.24 4.53 -27.29
CA VAL A 205 4.98 3.34 -27.72
C VAL A 205 4.81 3.08 -29.20
N ALA A 206 3.60 3.12 -29.75
CA ALA A 206 3.36 2.86 -31.17
C ALA A 206 4.03 3.91 -32.06
N LEU A 207 3.97 5.20 -31.69
CA LEU A 207 4.68 6.27 -32.41
C LEU A 207 6.20 6.09 -32.34
N CYS A 208 6.75 5.71 -31.18
CA CYS A 208 8.17 5.39 -31.04
C CYS A 208 8.58 4.24 -31.96
N ARG A 209 7.84 3.13 -31.95
CA ARG A 209 8.12 1.97 -32.80
C ARG A 209 8.04 2.31 -34.28
N ALA A 210 7.03 3.08 -34.69
CA ALA A 210 6.89 3.59 -36.06
C ALA A 210 8.08 4.48 -36.48
N ALA A 211 8.66 5.25 -35.55
CA ALA A 211 9.85 6.05 -35.77
C ALA A 211 11.18 5.25 -35.70
N GLY A 212 11.10 3.94 -35.47
CA GLY A 212 12.26 3.05 -35.32
C GLY A 212 12.96 3.12 -33.96
N VAL A 213 12.26 3.62 -32.94
CA VAL A 213 12.70 3.66 -31.53
C VAL A 213 12.10 2.46 -30.80
N PRO A 214 12.91 1.53 -30.25
CA PRO A 214 12.38 0.44 -29.46
C PRO A 214 11.70 0.97 -28.21
N ALA A 215 10.47 0.57 -27.97
CA ALA A 215 9.68 1.05 -26.86
C ALA A 215 8.74 -0.04 -26.33
N ARG A 216 8.39 0.03 -25.05
CA ARG A 216 7.52 -0.95 -24.40
C ARG A 216 6.71 -0.36 -23.26
N GLU A 217 5.55 -0.94 -23.03
CA GLU A 217 4.77 -0.73 -21.81
C GLU A 217 5.16 -1.74 -20.71
N ILE A 218 5.12 -1.26 -19.47
CA ILE A 218 5.22 -2.06 -18.25
C ILE A 218 3.92 -1.87 -17.46
N PHE A 219 3.34 -2.97 -17.01
CA PHE A 219 2.08 -3.02 -16.28
C PHE A 219 2.33 -3.38 -14.81
N GLY A 220 1.60 -2.71 -13.93
CA GLY A 220 1.79 -2.85 -12.50
C GLY A 220 0.68 -2.25 -11.66
N ILE A 221 0.98 -2.07 -10.38
CA ILE A 221 0.07 -1.52 -9.37
C ILE A 221 0.77 -0.42 -8.57
N ARG A 222 0.00 0.43 -7.89
CA ARG A 222 0.53 1.41 -6.95
C ARG A 222 0.32 1.02 -5.49
N LEU A 223 1.34 1.23 -4.66
CA LEU A 223 1.34 0.85 -3.24
C LEU A 223 0.48 1.74 -2.33
N GLY A 224 0.08 2.94 -2.74
CA GLY A 224 -0.52 3.91 -1.82
C GLY A 224 0.49 4.55 -0.87
N LYS A 225 0.02 5.53 -0.10
CA LYS A 225 0.83 6.23 0.92
C LYS A 225 0.29 6.04 2.33
N GLU A 226 -0.96 5.58 2.44
CA GLU A 226 -1.60 5.29 3.71
C GLU A 226 -1.06 3.97 4.29
N PRO A 227 -1.07 3.78 5.63
CA PRO A 227 -0.62 2.55 6.28
C PRO A 227 -1.25 1.28 5.69
N ILE A 228 -2.51 1.37 5.30
CA ILE A 228 -3.30 0.31 4.69
C ILE A 228 -4.10 0.96 3.56
N GLN A 229 -4.07 0.35 2.39
CA GLN A 229 -4.76 0.87 1.21
C GLN A 229 -5.42 -0.27 0.45
N ASP A 230 -6.72 -0.15 0.19
CA ASP A 230 -7.36 -0.90 -0.88
C ASP A 230 -6.83 -0.35 -2.23
N ILE A 231 -6.12 -1.21 -2.95
CA ILE A 231 -5.48 -0.92 -4.22
C ILE A 231 -6.08 -1.76 -5.36
N THR A 232 -7.28 -2.31 -5.17
CA THR A 232 -7.97 -3.19 -6.14
C THR A 232 -8.12 -2.55 -7.52
N SER A 233 -8.30 -1.23 -7.57
CA SER A 233 -8.46 -0.42 -8.78
C SER A 233 -7.24 0.44 -9.13
N TRP A 234 -6.08 0.17 -8.52
CA TRP A 234 -4.87 0.99 -8.62
C TRP A 234 -3.84 0.45 -9.61
N GLN A 235 -4.29 -0.33 -10.59
CA GLN A 235 -3.49 -0.72 -11.73
C GLN A 235 -2.97 0.53 -12.44
N HIS A 236 -1.71 0.49 -12.84
CA HIS A 236 -1.06 1.55 -13.60
C HIS A 236 -0.14 0.94 -14.65
N CYS A 237 -0.04 1.62 -15.78
CA CYS A 237 0.88 1.29 -16.86
C CYS A 237 1.84 2.47 -17.02
N TRP A 238 3.09 2.19 -17.34
CA TRP A 238 4.09 3.18 -17.75
C TRP A 238 4.87 2.68 -18.95
N ALA A 239 5.71 3.53 -19.54
CA ALA A 239 6.43 3.19 -20.75
C ALA A 239 7.94 3.39 -20.60
N GLU A 240 8.69 2.68 -21.42
CA GLU A 240 10.12 2.87 -21.60
C GLU A 240 10.45 2.96 -23.08
N PHE A 241 11.53 3.68 -23.40
CA PHE A 241 12.20 3.55 -24.68
C PHE A 241 13.64 3.07 -24.47
N TYR A 242 14.20 2.35 -25.42
CA TYR A 242 15.58 1.90 -25.35
C TYR A 242 16.50 2.96 -25.94
N LEU A 243 17.51 3.39 -25.18
CA LEU A 243 18.56 4.28 -25.66
C LEU A 243 19.86 3.49 -25.89
N PRO A 244 20.38 3.43 -27.13
CA PRO A 244 21.55 2.63 -27.48
C PRO A 244 22.80 2.95 -26.65
N GLY A 245 23.35 1.93 -25.98
CA GLY A 245 24.51 2.06 -25.10
C GLY A 245 24.20 2.53 -23.68
N PHE A 246 22.93 2.87 -23.40
CA PHE A 246 22.50 3.33 -22.08
C PHE A 246 21.47 2.39 -21.43
N GLY A 247 20.55 1.83 -22.22
CA GLY A 247 19.51 0.92 -21.74
C GLY A 247 18.11 1.51 -21.79
N TRP A 248 17.17 0.87 -21.07
CA TRP A 248 15.78 1.31 -21.00
C TRP A 248 15.65 2.60 -20.19
N VAL A 249 15.02 3.62 -20.78
CA VAL A 249 14.78 4.93 -20.18
C VAL A 249 13.30 5.04 -19.81
N PRO A 250 12.98 5.31 -18.53
CA PRO A 250 11.61 5.41 -18.06
C PRO A 250 10.92 6.68 -18.53
N VAL A 251 9.66 6.58 -18.93
CA VAL A 251 8.79 7.73 -19.19
C VAL A 251 7.38 7.52 -18.65
N ASP A 252 6.67 8.60 -18.35
CA ASP A 252 5.24 8.52 -17.99
C ASP A 252 4.43 9.77 -18.40
N PRO A 253 4.15 9.96 -19.71
CA PRO A 253 3.26 11.02 -20.17
C PRO A 253 1.84 10.93 -19.57
N ALA A 254 1.37 9.73 -19.18
CA ALA A 254 0.04 9.60 -18.60
C ALA A 254 -0.08 10.23 -17.20
N ASP A 255 0.97 10.15 -16.38
CA ASP A 255 1.01 10.79 -15.08
C ASP A 255 1.16 12.30 -15.17
N VAL A 256 1.87 12.82 -16.18
CA VAL A 256 1.84 14.25 -16.50
C VAL A 256 0.38 14.68 -16.70
N ARG A 257 -0.36 14.01 -17.60
CA ARG A 257 -1.77 14.34 -17.88
C ARG A 257 -2.69 14.15 -16.66
N LYS A 258 -2.45 13.11 -15.85
CA LYS A 258 -3.21 12.84 -14.62
C LYS A 258 -3.00 13.94 -13.58
N LEU A 259 -1.77 14.36 -13.37
CA LEU A 259 -1.44 15.39 -12.38
C LEU A 259 -1.90 16.77 -12.85
N MET A 260 -1.81 17.07 -14.15
CA MET A 260 -2.43 18.26 -14.72
C MET A 260 -3.94 18.30 -14.44
N LEU A 261 -4.68 17.21 -14.69
CA LEU A 261 -6.11 17.13 -14.38
C LEU A 261 -6.37 17.32 -12.88
N LYS A 262 -5.63 16.62 -12.01
CA LYS A 262 -5.83 16.67 -10.56
C LYS A 262 -5.54 18.04 -9.96
N LYS A 263 -4.55 18.75 -10.50
CA LYS A 263 -4.09 20.07 -10.03
C LYS A 263 -4.68 21.23 -10.84
N ASN A 264 -5.55 20.94 -11.81
CA ASN A 264 -6.14 21.92 -12.73
C ASN A 264 -5.08 22.78 -13.47
N LEU A 265 -4.01 22.13 -13.94
CA LEU A 265 -2.91 22.77 -14.67
C LEU A 265 -3.16 22.77 -16.19
N LYS A 266 -2.63 23.79 -16.86
CA LYS A 266 -2.54 23.94 -18.30
C LYS A 266 -1.16 23.56 -18.82
N LEU A 267 -1.03 23.42 -20.14
CA LEU A 267 0.23 23.03 -20.77
C LEU A 267 1.33 24.07 -20.56
N GLU A 268 0.96 25.35 -20.48
CA GLU A 268 1.87 26.48 -20.38
C GLU A 268 2.30 26.78 -18.93
N ASP A 269 1.72 26.08 -17.95
CA ASP A 269 2.05 26.31 -16.55
C ASP A 269 3.46 25.78 -16.22
N PRO A 270 4.30 26.54 -15.50
CA PRO A 270 5.66 26.10 -15.13
C PRO A 270 5.69 24.76 -14.38
N GLU A 271 4.66 24.48 -13.58
CA GLU A 271 4.52 23.20 -12.88
C GLU A 271 4.29 22.03 -13.85
N THR A 272 3.59 22.24 -14.97
CA THR A 272 3.46 21.22 -16.02
C THR A 272 4.80 20.91 -16.67
N ASP A 273 5.64 21.92 -16.91
CA ASP A 273 6.99 21.72 -17.42
C ASP A 273 7.90 20.97 -16.43
N GLU A 274 7.75 21.21 -15.13
CA GLU A 274 8.40 20.41 -14.09
C GLU A 274 7.95 18.95 -14.10
N LEU A 275 6.65 18.69 -14.23
CA LEU A 275 6.11 17.33 -14.34
C LEU A 275 6.65 16.63 -15.60
N ARG A 276 6.62 17.30 -16.75
CA ARG A 276 7.15 16.78 -18.02
C ARG A 276 8.62 16.44 -17.92
N ARG A 277 9.43 17.29 -17.27
CA ARG A 277 10.85 17.03 -17.01
C ARG A 277 11.04 15.87 -16.05
N TYR A 278 10.27 15.81 -14.96
CA TYR A 278 10.38 14.73 -13.98
C TYR A 278 10.08 13.38 -14.63
N PHE A 279 8.96 13.22 -15.32
CA PHE A 279 8.56 11.96 -15.97
C PHE A 279 9.29 11.68 -17.29
N TRP A 280 10.23 12.53 -17.71
CA TRP A 280 11.21 12.21 -18.72
C TRP A 280 12.47 11.65 -18.04
N GLY A 281 12.58 10.33 -18.00
CA GLY A 281 13.63 9.65 -17.25
C GLY A 281 13.31 9.45 -15.77
N GLY A 282 12.07 9.67 -15.30
CA GLY A 282 11.72 9.54 -13.88
C GLY A 282 10.47 8.71 -13.62
N TRP A 283 10.52 7.89 -12.55
CA TRP A 283 9.36 7.23 -11.95
C TRP A 283 9.45 7.27 -10.43
N ASP A 284 8.32 7.58 -9.79
CA ASP A 284 8.20 7.55 -8.34
C ASP A 284 8.40 6.14 -7.74
N ALA A 285 8.73 6.10 -6.45
CA ALA A 285 8.99 4.85 -5.74
C ALA A 285 7.75 3.99 -5.43
N TYR A 286 6.53 4.37 -5.84
CA TYR A 286 5.29 3.70 -5.41
C TYR A 286 4.72 2.71 -6.42
N ARG A 287 5.47 2.33 -7.46
CA ARG A 287 4.99 1.57 -8.61
C ARG A 287 5.55 0.16 -8.62
N VAL A 288 4.77 -0.89 -8.38
CA VAL A 288 5.28 -2.28 -8.45
C VAL A 288 5.08 -2.85 -9.85
N GLU A 289 6.16 -3.28 -10.49
CA GLU A 289 6.14 -3.96 -11.79
C GLU A 289 5.62 -5.38 -11.63
N LEU A 290 4.63 -5.75 -12.46
CA LEU A 290 4.01 -7.08 -12.45
C LEU A 290 4.13 -7.80 -13.80
N ALA A 291 4.07 -7.08 -14.92
CA ALA A 291 4.10 -7.69 -16.24
C ALA A 291 4.59 -6.72 -17.32
N GLY A 292 5.03 -7.28 -18.45
CA GLY A 292 5.30 -6.55 -19.68
C GLY A 292 4.64 -7.25 -20.87
N GLY A 293 4.81 -6.67 -22.06
CA GLY A 293 4.32 -7.28 -23.31
C GLY A 293 2.85 -6.99 -23.63
N ARG A 294 2.48 -7.29 -24.87
CA ARG A 294 1.14 -7.10 -25.46
C ARG A 294 0.79 -8.32 -26.29
N ASP A 295 -0.50 -8.55 -26.52
CA ASP A 295 -1.01 -9.71 -27.30
C ASP A 295 -0.51 -11.05 -26.75
N LEU A 296 -0.52 -11.18 -25.41
CA LEU A 296 0.04 -12.31 -24.70
C LEU A 296 -0.81 -13.57 -24.88
N ILE A 297 -0.12 -14.65 -25.26
CA ILE A 297 -0.64 -16.00 -25.11
C ILE A 297 -0.16 -16.49 -23.75
N LEU A 298 -1.10 -16.72 -22.84
CA LEU A 298 -0.82 -17.18 -21.48
C LEU A 298 -0.26 -18.60 -21.48
N ASN A 299 0.25 -19.01 -20.32
CA ASN A 299 0.77 -20.34 -20.11
C ASN A 299 0.26 -20.90 -18.76
N PRO A 300 -0.56 -21.97 -18.76
CA PRO A 300 -1.17 -22.63 -19.92
C PRO A 300 -1.98 -21.66 -20.77
N ALA A 301 -2.15 -21.98 -22.06
CA ALA A 301 -2.85 -21.10 -22.99
C ALA A 301 -4.34 -20.99 -22.61
N GLN A 302 -4.82 -19.76 -22.53
CA GLN A 302 -6.23 -19.44 -22.31
C GLN A 302 -7.10 -19.88 -23.49
N LYS A 303 -8.41 -20.04 -23.29
CA LYS A 303 -9.39 -20.28 -24.36
C LYS A 303 -9.80 -19.00 -25.08
N GLY A 304 -9.79 -17.87 -24.37
CA GLY A 304 -10.06 -16.55 -24.91
C GLY A 304 -9.00 -16.05 -25.89
N ALA A 305 -9.20 -14.84 -26.38
CA ALA A 305 -8.24 -14.18 -27.26
C ALA A 305 -6.90 -13.91 -26.53
N PRO A 306 -5.79 -13.71 -27.27
CA PRO A 306 -4.55 -13.18 -26.71
C PRO A 306 -4.82 -11.92 -25.87
N LEU A 307 -4.23 -11.85 -24.68
CA LEU A 307 -4.42 -10.72 -23.79
C LEU A 307 -3.63 -9.52 -24.30
N ASN A 308 -4.35 -8.50 -24.75
CA ASN A 308 -3.71 -7.27 -25.18
C ASN A 308 -2.88 -6.63 -24.05
N THR A 309 -3.31 -6.72 -22.78
CA THR A 309 -2.52 -6.29 -21.61
C THR A 309 -2.62 -7.29 -20.47
N PHE A 310 -1.63 -7.33 -19.58
CA PHE A 310 -1.64 -8.22 -18.42
C PHE A 310 -1.25 -7.49 -17.12
N GLY A 311 -1.92 -6.36 -16.85
CA GLY A 311 -1.84 -5.66 -15.56
C GLY A 311 -2.96 -6.03 -14.56
N TYR A 312 -3.96 -6.76 -15.04
CA TYR A 312 -5.12 -7.22 -14.29
C TYR A 312 -5.07 -8.76 -14.19
N PRO A 313 -5.65 -9.37 -13.14
CA PRO A 313 -5.83 -10.81 -13.13
C PRO A 313 -6.78 -11.22 -14.25
N TYR A 314 -6.58 -12.41 -14.81
CA TYR A 314 -7.44 -12.98 -15.84
C TYR A 314 -7.93 -14.34 -15.39
N ALA A 315 -9.22 -14.64 -15.60
CA ALA A 315 -9.76 -15.94 -15.26
C ALA A 315 -10.79 -16.39 -16.28
N GLU A 316 -10.93 -17.70 -16.41
CA GLU A 316 -11.94 -18.35 -17.23
C GLU A 316 -12.78 -19.30 -16.37
N VAL A 317 -14.10 -19.30 -16.59
CA VAL A 317 -15.04 -20.25 -15.98
C VAL A 317 -15.59 -21.14 -17.08
N GLY A 318 -15.09 -22.37 -17.15
CA GLY A 318 -15.42 -23.32 -18.21
C GLY A 318 -14.97 -22.86 -19.60
N GLY A 319 -13.90 -22.05 -19.68
CA GLY A 319 -13.35 -21.46 -20.90
C GLY A 319 -13.91 -20.08 -21.26
N GLU A 320 -14.87 -19.55 -20.50
CA GLU A 320 -15.41 -18.21 -20.74
C GLU A 320 -14.72 -17.17 -19.85
N PRO A 321 -14.17 -16.08 -20.42
CA PRO A 321 -13.44 -15.06 -19.66
C PRO A 321 -14.34 -14.28 -18.71
N LEU A 322 -13.82 -13.98 -17.52
CA LEU A 322 -14.42 -13.01 -16.59
C LEU A 322 -14.03 -11.58 -16.92
N ASP A 323 -14.91 -10.63 -16.62
CA ASP A 323 -14.60 -9.19 -16.73
C ASP A 323 -13.68 -8.76 -15.58
N PHE A 324 -12.39 -8.60 -15.89
CA PHE A 324 -11.39 -8.16 -14.94
C PHE A 324 -11.43 -6.65 -14.63
N TYR A 325 -12.27 -5.87 -15.31
CA TYR A 325 -12.51 -4.46 -14.94
C TYR A 325 -13.59 -4.29 -13.87
N ASP A 326 -14.32 -5.36 -13.54
CA ASP A 326 -15.27 -5.40 -12.43
C ASP A 326 -14.79 -6.39 -11.35
N PRO A 327 -13.97 -5.92 -10.38
CA PRO A 327 -13.43 -6.76 -9.33
C PRO A 327 -14.50 -7.44 -8.49
N ALA A 328 -15.67 -6.79 -8.33
CA ALA A 328 -16.76 -7.33 -7.54
C ALA A 328 -17.40 -8.52 -8.25
N SER A 329 -17.67 -8.44 -9.57
CA SER A 329 -18.19 -9.57 -10.35
C SER A 329 -17.13 -10.62 -10.66
N PHE A 330 -15.87 -10.27 -10.83
CA PHE A 330 -14.75 -11.21 -10.93
C PHE A 330 -14.55 -11.99 -9.62
N GLY A 331 -14.52 -11.29 -8.49
CA GLY A 331 -14.24 -11.86 -7.17
C GLY A 331 -12.78 -11.68 -6.74
N TYR A 332 -12.20 -10.49 -6.90
CA TYR A 332 -10.85 -10.19 -6.39
C TYR A 332 -10.76 -8.87 -5.62
N THR A 333 -9.80 -8.80 -4.69
CA THR A 333 -9.44 -7.59 -3.92
C THR A 333 -7.93 -7.52 -3.72
N PHE A 334 -7.33 -6.35 -3.91
CA PHE A 334 -5.90 -6.13 -3.64
C PHE A 334 -5.72 -5.15 -2.48
N THR A 335 -4.87 -5.49 -1.51
CA THR A 335 -4.56 -4.63 -0.36
C THR A 335 -3.06 -4.42 -0.27
N ALA A 336 -2.64 -3.18 -0.07
CA ALA A 336 -1.26 -2.81 0.25
C ALA A 336 -1.15 -2.40 1.72
N TYR A 337 -0.21 -3.00 2.43
CA TYR A 337 0.19 -2.62 3.78
C TYR A 337 1.54 -1.92 3.70
N GLN A 338 1.57 -0.60 3.88
CA GLN A 338 2.80 0.18 3.85
C GLN A 338 3.74 -0.26 4.98
N ILE A 339 5.00 -0.49 4.62
CA ILE A 339 6.03 -0.87 5.57
C ILE A 339 6.56 0.38 6.24
N THR A 340 6.50 0.38 7.57
CA THR A 340 7.06 1.44 8.40
C THR A 340 8.59 1.44 8.31
N LYS A 341 9.22 2.53 8.75
CA LYS A 341 10.69 2.62 8.95
C LYS A 341 11.27 1.50 9.82
N ASP A 342 10.43 0.83 10.61
CA ASP A 342 10.80 -0.27 11.50
C ASP A 342 10.73 -1.66 10.82
N GLY A 343 10.34 -1.73 9.54
CA GLY A 343 10.41 -2.92 8.69
C GLY A 343 9.16 -3.80 8.66
N TYR A 344 8.15 -3.52 9.48
CA TYR A 344 6.82 -4.17 9.47
C TYR A 344 5.73 -3.25 8.90
N GLY A 345 4.66 -3.85 8.38
CA GLY A 345 3.42 -3.12 8.02
C GLY A 345 2.46 -2.96 9.21
N LEU A 346 1.48 -2.08 9.06
CA LEU A 346 0.39 -1.93 10.03
C LEU A 346 -0.87 -2.61 9.51
N ILE A 347 -1.71 -3.10 10.43
CA ILE A 347 -3.05 -3.59 10.12
C ILE A 347 -4.05 -3.02 11.14
N ASP A 348 -5.26 -2.72 10.69
CA ASP A 348 -6.37 -2.23 11.52
C ASP A 348 -7.32 -3.39 11.86
N THR A 349 -8.32 -3.09 12.68
CA THR A 349 -9.26 -4.09 13.21
C THR A 349 -10.06 -4.75 12.09
N GLU A 350 -10.60 -3.96 11.17
CA GLU A 350 -11.46 -4.45 10.09
C GLU A 350 -10.65 -5.28 9.07
N SER A 351 -9.44 -4.85 8.73
CA SER A 351 -8.56 -5.57 7.82
C SER A 351 -8.08 -6.88 8.44
N LEU A 352 -7.72 -6.89 9.72
CA LEU A 352 -7.33 -8.13 10.41
C LEU A 352 -8.50 -9.10 10.51
N LYS A 353 -9.71 -8.60 10.81
CA LYS A 353 -10.93 -9.40 10.79
C LYS A 353 -11.21 -9.98 9.40
N SER A 354 -11.06 -9.17 8.36
CA SER A 354 -11.21 -9.61 6.97
C SER A 354 -10.24 -10.73 6.62
N LEU A 355 -8.96 -10.61 6.97
CA LEU A 355 -7.98 -11.70 6.78
C LEU A 355 -8.42 -13.00 7.47
N LEU A 356 -8.94 -12.90 8.70
CA LEU A 356 -9.42 -14.06 9.46
C LEU A 356 -10.68 -14.69 8.86
N ASP A 357 -11.69 -13.88 8.53
CA ASP A 357 -12.96 -14.34 7.95
C ASP A 357 -12.76 -15.04 6.60
N ARG A 358 -11.77 -14.56 5.82
CA ARG A 358 -11.44 -15.09 4.50
C ARG A 358 -10.65 -16.39 4.57
N GLY A 359 -10.22 -16.81 5.77
CA GLY A 359 -9.47 -18.04 5.99
C GLY A 359 -8.02 -17.97 5.54
N ILE A 360 -7.46 -16.76 5.46
CA ILE A 360 -6.06 -16.54 5.07
C ILE A 360 -5.16 -17.17 6.13
N GLU A 361 -4.20 -17.99 5.71
CA GLU A 361 -3.26 -18.58 6.66
C GLU A 361 -2.34 -17.49 7.27
N VAL A 362 -2.69 -17.06 8.48
CA VAL A 362 -2.02 -16.05 9.29
C VAL A 362 -1.72 -16.60 10.69
N SER A 363 -0.50 -16.41 11.19
CA SER A 363 -0.18 -16.66 12.60
C SER A 363 -0.32 -15.37 13.40
N ILE A 364 -1.23 -15.35 14.36
CA ILE A 364 -1.47 -14.18 15.22
C ILE A 364 -0.80 -14.41 16.58
N PHE A 365 0.02 -13.45 17.00
CA PHE A 365 0.77 -13.54 18.25
C PHE A 365 0.42 -12.40 19.20
N ASP A 366 0.03 -12.79 20.41
CA ASP A 366 -0.19 -11.88 21.52
C ASP A 366 1.14 -11.56 22.22
N ALA A 367 1.60 -10.32 22.09
CA ALA A 367 2.87 -9.88 22.68
C ALA A 367 2.76 -9.50 24.17
N ARG A 368 1.57 -9.64 24.78
CA ARG A 368 1.30 -9.32 26.19
C ARG A 368 1.85 -10.38 27.13
N ASN A 369 1.75 -10.15 28.44
CA ASN A 369 2.14 -11.18 29.39
C ASN A 369 1.09 -12.34 29.39
N PRO A 370 1.46 -13.54 29.84
CA PRO A 370 0.56 -14.70 29.81
C PRO A 370 -0.76 -14.49 30.57
N GLU A 371 -0.76 -13.67 31.62
CA GLU A 371 -1.94 -13.39 32.42
C GLU A 371 -2.97 -12.56 31.62
N GLU A 372 -2.51 -11.52 30.91
CA GLU A 372 -3.35 -10.73 29.99
C GLU A 372 -3.91 -11.58 28.85
N PHE A 373 -3.15 -12.57 28.35
CA PHE A 373 -3.59 -13.51 27.33
C PHE A 373 -4.64 -14.49 27.87
N GLN A 374 -4.43 -15.03 29.07
CA GLN A 374 -5.37 -15.94 29.71
C GLN A 374 -6.70 -15.26 30.05
N GLU A 375 -6.70 -13.97 30.41
CA GLU A 375 -7.92 -13.19 30.65
C GLU A 375 -8.77 -13.10 29.37
N VAL A 376 -8.18 -12.65 28.26
CA VAL A 376 -8.87 -12.50 26.98
C VAL A 376 -7.87 -12.37 25.85
N HIS A 377 -8.09 -12.96 24.68
CA HIS A 377 -7.24 -12.79 23.49
C HIS A 377 -8.01 -12.92 22.17
N ILE A 378 -7.42 -12.48 21.06
CA ILE A 378 -8.00 -12.66 19.72
C ILE A 378 -8.15 -14.17 19.46
N ARG A 379 -9.32 -14.61 18.98
CA ARG A 379 -9.55 -16.02 18.69
C ARG A 379 -8.51 -16.55 17.69
N GLY A 380 -7.84 -17.66 18.03
CA GLY A 380 -6.80 -18.28 17.21
C GLY A 380 -5.40 -17.69 17.41
N ALA A 381 -5.22 -16.70 18.29
CA ALA A 381 -3.91 -16.18 18.62
C ALA A 381 -3.13 -17.08 19.57
N GLU A 382 -1.81 -17.11 19.43
CA GLU A 382 -0.88 -17.76 20.35
C GLU A 382 -0.18 -16.74 21.26
N SER A 383 0.11 -17.13 22.50
CA SER A 383 0.83 -16.28 23.44
C SER A 383 2.32 -16.26 23.11
N LEU A 384 2.85 -15.08 22.74
CA LEU A 384 4.27 -14.87 22.51
C LEU A 384 4.74 -13.61 23.25
N PRO A 385 4.90 -13.68 24.58
CA PRO A 385 5.19 -12.50 25.40
C PRO A 385 6.49 -11.82 24.99
N GLU A 386 6.45 -10.51 24.73
CA GLU A 386 7.62 -9.77 24.20
C GLU A 386 8.86 -9.91 25.10
N LYS A 387 8.67 -9.89 26.43
CA LYS A 387 9.77 -10.03 27.40
C LYS A 387 10.37 -11.43 27.45
N LYS A 388 9.59 -12.45 27.09
CA LYS A 388 10.00 -13.87 27.06
C LYS A 388 10.14 -14.38 25.64
N PHE A 389 10.26 -13.49 24.65
CA PHE A 389 10.22 -13.83 23.22
C PHE A 389 11.15 -15.00 22.86
N ALA A 390 12.37 -15.01 23.43
CA ALA A 390 13.37 -16.06 23.21
C ALA A 390 12.90 -17.47 23.65
N GLU A 391 12.09 -17.56 24.72
CA GLU A 391 11.55 -18.82 25.23
C GLU A 391 10.45 -19.38 24.30
N PHE A 392 9.72 -18.50 23.62
CA PHE A 392 8.54 -18.84 22.81
C PHE A 392 8.78 -18.79 21.30
N ILE A 393 10.03 -18.65 20.84
CA ILE A 393 10.35 -18.60 19.39
C ILE A 393 9.92 -19.86 18.62
N HIS A 394 9.77 -20.99 19.32
CA HIS A 394 9.34 -22.26 18.73
C HIS A 394 7.88 -22.25 18.26
N LEU A 395 7.08 -21.28 18.73
CA LEU A 395 5.71 -21.05 18.27
C LEU A 395 5.64 -20.29 16.94
N LEU A 396 6.69 -19.54 16.59
CA LEU A 396 6.74 -18.84 15.31
C LEU A 396 6.77 -19.86 14.16
N PRO A 397 6.07 -19.59 13.04
CA PRO A 397 5.98 -20.54 11.94
C PRO A 397 7.36 -20.83 11.36
N LYS A 398 7.64 -22.10 11.04
CA LYS A 398 8.92 -22.50 10.42
C LYS A 398 9.12 -21.80 9.07
N ASN A 399 8.03 -21.61 8.32
CA ASN A 399 8.03 -20.86 7.08
C ASN A 399 8.15 -19.34 7.36
N LYS A 400 9.26 -18.72 6.94
CA LYS A 400 9.54 -17.29 7.14
C LYS A 400 8.77 -16.36 6.20
N THR A 401 8.07 -16.91 5.20
CA THR A 401 7.17 -16.16 4.31
C THR A 401 5.71 -16.23 4.75
N GLN A 402 5.38 -17.01 5.78
CA GLN A 402 4.05 -16.98 6.38
C GLN A 402 3.78 -15.60 6.98
N LEU A 403 2.55 -15.11 6.75
CA LEU A 403 2.09 -13.86 7.33
C LEU A 403 2.00 -14.01 8.85
N VAL A 404 2.70 -13.13 9.57
CA VAL A 404 2.65 -13.07 11.04
C VAL A 404 2.14 -11.72 11.49
N VAL A 405 1.18 -11.71 12.42
CA VAL A 405 0.58 -10.49 12.98
C VAL A 405 0.88 -10.45 14.47
N PHE A 406 1.49 -9.37 14.95
CA PHE A 406 1.69 -9.14 16.38
C PHE A 406 0.73 -8.08 16.91
N TYR A 407 0.13 -8.32 18.08
CA TYR A 407 -0.70 -7.33 18.76
C TYR A 407 -0.38 -7.23 20.25
N CYS A 408 -0.86 -6.16 20.90
CA CYS A 408 -0.85 -6.04 22.36
C CYS A 408 -2.02 -5.17 22.83
N ASN A 409 -1.90 -4.41 23.93
CA ASN A 409 -2.98 -3.51 24.40
C ASN A 409 -2.94 -2.13 23.72
N GLY A 410 -2.80 -2.09 22.41
CA GLY A 410 -3.04 -0.89 21.62
C GLY A 410 -1.87 0.08 21.46
N VAL A 411 -2.17 1.27 20.97
CA VAL A 411 -1.21 2.18 20.30
C VAL A 411 -0.06 2.67 21.17
N LYS A 412 -0.31 2.84 22.48
CA LYS A 412 0.68 3.25 23.48
C LYS A 412 1.43 2.07 24.09
N CYS A 413 1.14 0.85 23.65
CA CYS A 413 1.88 -0.35 24.00
C CYS A 413 2.94 -0.64 22.93
N GLY A 414 4.21 -0.74 23.35
CA GLY A 414 5.33 -1.04 22.46
C GLY A 414 5.64 -2.53 22.29
N LYS A 415 4.89 -3.43 22.97
CA LYS A 415 5.21 -4.87 23.03
C LYS A 415 5.13 -5.51 21.64
N SER A 416 4.03 -5.29 20.91
CA SER A 416 3.84 -5.84 19.56
C SER A 416 4.90 -5.36 18.57
N LYS A 417 5.22 -4.06 18.59
CA LYS A 417 6.26 -3.45 17.75
C LYS A 417 7.65 -4.07 18.00
N LYS A 418 8.00 -4.31 19.26
CA LYS A 418 9.27 -4.96 19.63
C LYS A 418 9.29 -6.43 19.23
N ALA A 419 8.20 -7.16 19.41
CA ALA A 419 8.07 -8.56 18.97
C ALA A 419 8.20 -8.68 17.45
N ALA A 420 7.54 -7.80 16.69
CA ALA A 420 7.66 -7.72 15.24
C ALA A 420 9.11 -7.47 14.78
N LYS A 421 9.83 -6.52 15.40
CA LYS A 421 11.26 -6.28 15.10
C LYS A 421 12.13 -7.51 15.38
N LYS A 422 11.88 -8.23 16.48
CA LYS A 422 12.58 -9.49 16.78
C LYS A 422 12.33 -10.54 15.70
N ALA A 423 11.08 -10.71 15.26
CA ALA A 423 10.73 -11.62 14.17
C ALA A 423 11.42 -11.20 12.85
N ILE A 424 11.42 -9.92 12.49
CA ILE A 424 12.13 -9.44 11.29
C ILE A 424 13.63 -9.78 11.36
N GLY A 425 14.28 -9.55 12.52
CA GLY A 425 15.67 -9.90 12.77
C GLY A 425 15.96 -11.41 12.65
N MET A 426 14.93 -12.26 12.81
CA MET A 426 14.99 -13.72 12.61
C MET A 426 14.64 -14.16 11.19
N GLY A 427 14.47 -13.22 10.25
CA GLY A 427 14.27 -13.51 8.83
C GLY A 427 12.81 -13.51 8.35
N TYR A 428 11.83 -13.25 9.22
CA TYR A 428 10.42 -13.15 8.79
C TYR A 428 10.24 -11.95 7.84
N ARG A 429 9.55 -12.17 6.71
CA ARG A 429 9.42 -11.17 5.63
C ARG A 429 8.04 -10.50 5.59
N ASN A 430 7.00 -11.21 6.01
CA ASN A 430 5.61 -10.76 5.99
C ASN A 430 5.12 -10.51 7.43
N VAL A 431 5.51 -9.37 8.00
CA VAL A 431 5.23 -9.03 9.39
C VAL A 431 4.32 -7.82 9.45
N LEU A 432 3.15 -7.97 10.08
CA LEU A 432 2.22 -6.89 10.38
C LEU A 432 2.10 -6.66 11.88
N VAL A 433 1.80 -5.43 12.27
CA VAL A 433 1.46 -5.06 13.65
C VAL A 433 0.04 -4.53 13.70
N TYR A 434 -0.81 -5.22 14.45
CA TYR A 434 -2.13 -4.71 14.82
C TYR A 434 -1.96 -3.74 16.00
N ALA A 435 -1.86 -2.45 15.66
CA ALA A 435 -1.48 -1.40 16.61
C ALA A 435 -2.64 -0.96 17.50
N GLU A 436 -3.89 -1.15 17.09
CA GLU A 436 -5.08 -0.77 17.87
C GLU A 436 -5.30 -1.70 19.07
N GLY A 437 -4.92 -2.97 18.93
CA GLY A 437 -4.79 -3.95 20.00
C GLY A 437 -6.12 -4.40 20.63
N MET A 438 -6.01 -5.21 21.70
CA MET A 438 -7.18 -5.84 22.34
C MET A 438 -8.31 -4.88 22.74
N PRO A 439 -8.04 -3.69 23.32
CA PRO A 439 -9.11 -2.79 23.72
C PRO A 439 -10.02 -2.36 22.56
N VAL A 440 -9.45 -2.14 21.36
CA VAL A 440 -10.23 -1.79 20.17
C VAL A 440 -10.93 -3.03 19.58
N TRP A 441 -10.26 -4.18 19.57
CA TRP A 441 -10.85 -5.46 19.17
C TRP A 441 -12.12 -5.79 19.97
N GLU A 442 -12.06 -5.64 21.30
CA GLU A 442 -13.19 -5.83 22.21
C GLU A 442 -14.28 -4.75 21.99
N GLU A 443 -13.87 -3.48 21.85
CA GLU A 443 -14.79 -2.36 21.59
C GLU A 443 -15.62 -2.57 20.31
N LYS A 444 -15.04 -3.20 19.30
CA LYS A 444 -15.69 -3.54 18.03
C LYS A 444 -16.50 -4.84 18.07
N GLY A 445 -16.54 -5.54 19.22
CA GLY A 445 -17.27 -6.79 19.37
C GLY A 445 -16.70 -7.94 18.53
N MET A 446 -15.40 -7.88 18.22
CA MET A 446 -14.75 -8.90 17.40
C MET A 446 -14.57 -10.22 18.20
N PRO A 447 -14.47 -11.38 17.54
CA PRO A 447 -14.37 -12.66 18.22
C PRO A 447 -13.13 -12.77 19.14
N ILE A 448 -13.36 -13.16 20.39
CA ILE A 448 -12.34 -13.37 21.42
C ILE A 448 -12.41 -14.79 21.99
N TYR A 449 -11.31 -15.25 22.58
CA TYR A 449 -11.37 -16.24 23.64
C TYR A 449 -11.37 -15.49 24.98
N ALA A 450 -12.34 -15.80 25.85
CA ALA A 450 -12.44 -15.24 27.19
C ALA A 450 -12.04 -16.31 28.22
N GLY A 451 -11.14 -15.96 29.13
CA GLY A 451 -10.76 -16.79 30.25
C GLY A 451 -11.87 -16.89 31.31
N PRO A 452 -11.71 -17.80 32.29
CA PRO A 452 -12.72 -18.03 33.32
C PRO A 452 -13.05 -16.78 34.14
N ASN A 453 -12.09 -15.87 34.30
CA ASN A 453 -12.23 -14.68 35.16
C ASN A 453 -12.57 -13.41 34.35
N TYR A 454 -12.88 -13.53 33.05
CA TYR A 454 -13.09 -12.37 32.18
C TYR A 454 -14.25 -11.46 32.63
N GLU A 455 -15.31 -12.07 33.18
CA GLU A 455 -16.50 -11.37 33.68
C GLU A 455 -16.37 -10.89 35.13
N GLU A 456 -15.30 -11.27 35.84
CA GLU A 456 -15.11 -10.87 37.22
C GLU A 456 -14.97 -9.35 37.33
N ARG A 457 -15.77 -8.75 38.23
CA ARG A 457 -15.71 -7.31 38.45
C ARG A 457 -14.47 -6.94 39.21
N ILE A 458 -13.64 -6.10 38.60
CA ILE A 458 -12.58 -5.40 39.32
C ILE A 458 -13.14 -4.31 40.22
N GLU A 459 -12.47 -4.08 41.35
CA GLU A 459 -12.74 -2.93 42.21
C GLU A 459 -12.13 -1.65 41.60
N THR A 460 -12.90 -0.57 41.56
CA THR A 460 -12.44 0.73 41.05
C THR A 460 -12.03 1.66 42.18
N THR A 461 -10.96 2.42 41.98
CA THR A 461 -10.62 3.51 42.89
C THR A 461 -11.58 4.69 42.67
N LYS A 462 -12.49 4.93 43.61
CA LYS A 462 -13.45 6.05 43.52
C LYS A 462 -12.82 7.37 44.00
N ILE A 463 -13.31 8.49 43.51
CA ILE A 463 -13.04 9.83 44.05
C ILE A 463 -14.37 10.48 44.45
N ALA A 464 -14.45 11.03 45.65
CA ALA A 464 -15.65 11.70 46.13
C ALA A 464 -15.83 13.06 45.44
N PRO A 465 -17.07 13.58 45.30
CA PRO A 465 -17.31 14.88 44.67
C PRO A 465 -16.51 16.04 45.30
N ALA A 466 -16.42 16.09 46.64
CA ALA A 466 -15.68 17.13 47.35
C ALA A 466 -14.18 17.10 47.04
N ASP A 467 -13.57 15.91 46.95
CA ASP A 467 -12.16 15.74 46.63
C ASP A 467 -11.87 16.12 45.16
N LEU A 468 -12.79 15.74 44.25
CA LEU A 468 -12.69 16.12 42.84
C LEU A 468 -12.82 17.64 42.65
N ASP A 469 -13.75 18.29 43.35
CA ASP A 469 -13.93 19.75 43.30
C ASP A 469 -12.69 20.49 43.84
N ALA A 470 -12.12 20.02 44.96
CA ALA A 470 -10.87 20.55 45.49
C ALA A 470 -9.72 20.40 44.48
N LEU A 471 -9.65 19.25 43.80
CA LEU A 471 -8.65 18.99 42.77
C LEU A 471 -8.82 19.90 41.55
N ILE A 472 -10.05 20.13 41.08
CA ILE A 472 -10.35 21.07 39.98
C ILE A 472 -9.98 22.50 40.38
N LYS A 473 -10.39 22.96 41.56
CA LYS A 473 -10.11 24.31 42.07
C LYS A 473 -8.63 24.59 42.31
N SER A 474 -7.83 23.55 42.58
CA SER A 474 -6.38 23.69 42.72
C SER A 474 -5.69 24.14 41.44
N GLY A 475 -6.34 23.98 40.28
CA GLY A 475 -5.76 24.27 38.96
C GLY A 475 -4.56 23.38 38.62
N ALA A 476 -4.36 22.28 39.34
CA ALA A 476 -3.22 21.41 39.15
C ALA A 476 -3.28 20.70 37.80
N ASP A 477 -2.24 20.87 36.98
CA ASP A 477 -2.09 20.15 35.70
C ASP A 477 -1.70 18.66 35.87
N THR A 478 -2.11 18.05 36.98
CA THR A 478 -1.73 16.70 37.39
C THR A 478 -2.77 15.64 37.06
N PHE A 479 -3.97 16.05 36.63
CA PHE A 479 -5.07 15.16 36.28
C PHE A 479 -5.76 15.55 34.97
N GLN A 480 -6.55 14.64 34.43
CA GLN A 480 -7.46 14.86 33.32
C GLN A 480 -8.82 14.28 33.68
N LEU A 481 -9.85 15.10 33.59
CA LEU A 481 -11.23 14.70 33.84
C LEU A 481 -11.89 14.33 32.51
N VAL A 482 -12.52 13.16 32.47
CA VAL A 482 -13.05 12.57 31.24
C VAL A 482 -14.50 12.16 31.45
N ASP A 483 -15.38 12.79 30.69
CA ASP A 483 -16.78 12.41 30.60
C ASP A 483 -16.95 11.34 29.52
N VAL A 484 -17.43 10.15 29.90
CA VAL A 484 -17.60 9.04 28.96
C VAL A 484 -19.06 8.82 28.52
N ARG A 485 -19.92 9.79 28.80
CA ARG A 485 -21.29 9.86 28.26
C ARG A 485 -21.27 10.27 26.80
N ASP A 486 -22.44 10.16 26.17
CA ASP A 486 -22.63 10.57 24.79
C ASP A 486 -22.54 12.10 24.66
N ARG A 487 -22.30 12.59 23.44
CA ARG A 487 -21.97 14.01 23.19
C ARG A 487 -23.12 14.94 23.59
N GLU A 488 -24.34 14.47 23.42
CA GLU A 488 -25.58 15.16 23.74
C GLU A 488 -25.68 15.36 25.26
N GLU A 489 -25.48 14.30 26.05
CA GLU A 489 -25.47 14.36 27.51
C GLU A 489 -24.37 15.26 28.06
N PHE A 490 -23.22 15.32 27.38
CA PHE A 490 -22.13 16.22 27.73
C PHE A 490 -22.50 17.68 27.45
N ALA A 491 -23.10 17.97 26.29
CA ALA A 491 -23.53 19.32 25.91
C ALA A 491 -24.60 19.87 26.86
N GLU A 492 -25.57 19.04 27.26
CA GLU A 492 -26.63 19.38 28.23
C GLU A 492 -26.09 19.79 29.61
N GLY A 493 -24.92 19.27 29.99
CA GLY A 493 -24.27 19.63 31.24
C GLY A 493 -23.23 18.61 31.68
N HIS A 494 -22.02 19.06 32.00
CA HIS A 494 -20.86 18.26 32.39
C HIS A 494 -20.06 18.92 33.52
N ILE A 495 -19.13 18.17 34.14
CA ILE A 495 -18.24 18.72 35.18
C ILE A 495 -17.26 19.69 34.52
N PRO A 496 -17.05 20.92 35.06
CA PRO A 496 -16.15 21.90 34.46
C PRO A 496 -14.75 21.36 34.17
N GLY A 497 -14.23 21.64 32.97
CA GLY A 497 -12.91 21.20 32.53
C GLY A 497 -12.83 19.74 32.08
N ALA A 498 -13.96 19.02 32.02
CA ALA A 498 -14.01 17.66 31.50
C ALA A 498 -13.81 17.62 29.97
N ILE A 499 -13.11 16.59 29.50
CA ILE A 499 -12.98 16.23 28.09
C ILE A 499 -14.02 15.15 27.79
N ASN A 500 -14.84 15.32 26.75
CA ASN A 500 -15.78 14.27 26.35
C ASN A 500 -15.12 13.22 25.47
N ILE A 501 -15.12 11.96 25.95
CA ILE A 501 -14.67 10.79 25.20
C ILE A 501 -15.72 9.67 25.40
N PRO A 502 -16.73 9.55 24.52
CA PRO A 502 -17.82 8.60 24.69
C PRO A 502 -17.33 7.15 24.82
N VAL A 503 -17.95 6.36 25.72
CA VAL A 503 -17.53 4.97 26.03
C VAL A 503 -17.49 4.05 24.81
N ALA A 504 -18.35 4.31 23.82
CA ALA A 504 -18.49 3.53 22.59
C ALA A 504 -17.27 3.60 21.67
N SER A 505 -16.49 4.69 21.75
CA SER A 505 -15.25 4.89 20.96
C SER A 505 -14.06 5.25 21.86
N PHE A 506 -14.12 4.84 23.13
CA PHE A 506 -13.18 5.27 24.14
C PHE A 506 -11.77 4.74 23.88
N ALA A 507 -11.62 3.47 23.52
CA ALA A 507 -10.30 2.88 23.29
C ALA A 507 -9.59 3.60 22.14
N SER A 508 -10.31 3.81 21.03
CA SER A 508 -9.82 4.49 19.83
C SER A 508 -9.52 5.98 20.04
N GLN A 509 -10.25 6.68 20.92
CA GLN A 509 -10.05 8.13 21.15
C GLN A 509 -9.19 8.46 22.37
N SER A 510 -8.95 7.51 23.29
CA SER A 510 -8.18 7.74 24.52
C SER A 510 -6.70 8.11 24.31
N GLU A 511 -6.21 8.08 23.08
CA GLU A 511 -4.84 8.46 22.73
C GLU A 511 -4.50 9.90 23.12
N VAL A 512 -5.49 10.79 23.16
CA VAL A 512 -5.31 12.19 23.56
C VAL A 512 -4.97 12.35 25.04
N LEU A 513 -5.18 11.31 25.87
CA LEU A 513 -4.95 11.37 27.32
C LEU A 513 -3.46 11.18 27.68
N ASP A 514 -2.88 12.06 28.47
CA ASP A 514 -1.51 11.96 28.96
C ASP A 514 -1.39 10.86 30.03
N LYS A 515 -0.57 9.84 29.73
CA LYS A 515 -0.31 8.72 30.65
C LYS A 515 0.41 9.12 31.94
N LYS A 516 1.01 10.32 32.00
CA LYS A 516 1.69 10.84 33.20
C LYS A 516 0.71 11.43 34.21
N LYS A 517 -0.47 11.86 33.75
CA LYS A 517 -1.51 12.48 34.57
C LYS A 517 -2.43 11.42 35.17
N GLN A 518 -3.06 11.76 36.28
CA GLN A 518 -4.16 10.99 36.83
C GLN A 518 -5.38 11.12 35.91
N ILE A 519 -5.99 10.01 35.53
CA ILE A 519 -7.19 10.03 34.68
C ILE A 519 -8.41 9.79 35.57
N ILE A 520 -9.36 10.71 35.54
CA ILE A 520 -10.61 10.60 36.29
C ILE A 520 -11.72 10.43 35.28
N VAL A 521 -12.28 9.22 35.17
CA VAL A 521 -13.40 8.93 34.27
C VAL A 521 -14.72 8.99 35.03
N TYR A 522 -15.73 9.59 34.42
CA TYR A 522 -17.07 9.61 35.00
C TYR A 522 -18.15 9.44 33.95
N CYS A 523 -19.31 8.97 34.42
CA CYS A 523 -20.55 9.02 33.68
C CYS A 523 -21.68 9.33 34.66
N ASN A 524 -22.94 9.18 34.25
CA ASN A 524 -24.07 9.53 35.12
C ASN A 524 -24.13 8.68 36.41
N SER A 525 -24.04 7.35 36.29
CA SER A 525 -24.32 6.39 37.38
C SER A 525 -23.22 5.34 37.61
N GLY A 526 -22.08 5.45 36.95
CA GLY A 526 -20.91 4.58 37.14
C GLY A 526 -20.72 3.43 36.14
N GLY A 527 -21.77 2.96 35.45
CA GLY A 527 -21.64 1.81 34.53
C GLY A 527 -20.68 2.05 33.35
N ARG A 528 -20.85 3.17 32.63
CA ARG A 528 -19.99 3.53 31.49
C ARG A 528 -18.57 3.90 31.91
N SER A 529 -18.41 4.62 33.04
CA SER A 529 -17.09 4.96 33.56
C SER A 529 -16.33 3.77 34.11
N TYR A 530 -17.03 2.72 34.58
CA TYR A 530 -16.41 1.44 34.91
C TYR A 530 -15.79 0.77 33.67
N ASN A 531 -16.51 0.73 32.55
CA ASN A 531 -15.98 0.18 31.30
C ASN A 531 -14.77 0.99 30.79
N ALA A 532 -14.84 2.32 30.87
CA ALA A 532 -13.70 3.17 30.53
C ALA A 532 -12.51 2.95 31.48
N TYR A 533 -12.74 2.76 32.78
CA TYR A 533 -11.71 2.42 33.76
C TYR A 533 -10.99 1.12 33.39
N ARG A 534 -11.73 0.05 33.06
CA ARG A 534 -11.15 -1.22 32.60
C ARG A 534 -10.29 -1.03 31.34
N LYS A 535 -10.79 -0.28 30.35
CA LYS A 535 -10.05 0.03 29.12
C LYS A 535 -8.74 0.77 29.43
N LEU A 536 -8.77 1.78 30.31
CA LEU A 536 -7.59 2.52 30.74
C LEU A 536 -6.55 1.63 31.42
N MET A 537 -6.97 0.69 32.28
CA MET A 537 -6.05 -0.27 32.88
C MET A 537 -5.35 -1.12 31.81
N LYS A 538 -6.11 -1.69 30.86
CA LYS A 538 -5.57 -2.49 29.75
C LYS A 538 -4.58 -1.67 28.90
N LEU A 539 -4.92 -0.42 28.60
CA LEU A 539 -4.06 0.53 27.88
C LEU A 539 -2.81 0.95 28.68
N GLY A 540 -2.70 0.56 29.96
CA GLY A 540 -1.53 0.74 30.81
C GLY A 540 -1.50 2.09 31.55
N TYR A 541 -2.65 2.72 31.78
CA TYR A 541 -2.77 3.85 32.70
C TYR A 541 -2.72 3.33 34.14
N LYS A 542 -1.93 4.00 34.99
CA LYS A 542 -1.68 3.54 36.37
C LYS A 542 -2.45 4.30 37.44
N LYS A 543 -2.74 5.57 37.19
CA LYS A 543 -3.43 6.48 38.12
C LYS A 543 -4.81 6.75 37.56
N ILE A 544 -5.77 5.89 37.87
CA ILE A 544 -7.13 5.98 37.36
C ILE A 544 -8.08 6.10 38.54
N ASN A 545 -9.00 7.06 38.49
CA ASN A 545 -10.11 7.16 39.43
C ASN A 545 -11.44 7.17 38.68
N GLN A 546 -12.48 6.77 39.38
CA GLN A 546 -13.86 6.81 38.90
C GLN A 546 -14.65 7.83 39.73
N ALA A 547 -15.35 8.74 39.06
CA ALA A 547 -16.34 9.62 39.66
C ALA A 547 -17.76 9.33 39.12
N ILE A 548 -18.77 9.88 39.79
CA ILE A 548 -20.19 9.74 39.44
C ILE A 548 -20.81 11.13 39.32
N PHE A 549 -21.40 11.43 38.16
CA PHE A 549 -21.98 12.76 37.90
C PHE A 549 -23.28 13.00 38.68
N ALA A 550 -24.06 11.95 38.97
CA ALA A 550 -25.21 12.06 39.85
C ALA A 550 -24.80 12.56 41.25
N ASP A 551 -23.79 11.93 41.86
CA ASP A 551 -23.24 12.34 43.17
C ASP A 551 -22.67 13.77 43.13
N TRP A 552 -22.04 14.16 42.02
CA TRP A 552 -21.57 15.55 41.80
C TRP A 552 -22.72 16.56 41.82
N LYS A 553 -23.83 16.25 41.14
CA LYS A 553 -25.03 17.09 41.13
C LYS A 553 -25.74 17.12 42.47
N GLU A 554 -25.83 15.98 43.15
CA GLU A 554 -26.44 15.87 44.49
C GLU A 554 -25.65 16.67 45.53
N ALA A 555 -24.33 16.74 45.39
CA ALA A 555 -23.47 17.60 46.20
C ALA A 555 -23.61 19.11 45.89
N GLY A 556 -24.44 19.50 44.92
CA GLY A 556 -24.69 20.91 44.56
C GLY A 556 -23.51 21.60 43.88
N LEU A 557 -22.60 20.83 43.26
CA LEU A 557 -21.38 21.36 42.66
C LEU A 557 -21.61 21.91 41.23
N PRO A 558 -20.74 22.83 40.75
CA PRO A 558 -20.96 23.52 39.47
C PRO A 558 -21.00 22.58 38.27
N VAL A 559 -21.86 22.90 37.29
CA VAL A 559 -21.99 22.21 36.01
C VAL A 559 -21.77 23.21 34.88
N THR A 560 -21.06 22.81 33.84
CA THR A 560 -20.85 23.58 32.60
C THR A 560 -21.68 22.97 31.48
N SER A 561 -22.26 23.78 30.61
CA SER A 561 -22.91 23.38 29.36
C SER A 561 -22.28 24.14 28.21
N ASN A 562 -22.33 23.59 27.00
CA ASN A 562 -21.79 24.22 25.79
C ASN A 562 -22.87 24.79 24.89
#